data_AF-A0A0U9HHG4-F1
#
_entry.id   AF-A0A0U9HHG4-F1
#
_cell.length_a   1.000
_cell.length_b   1.000
_cell.length_c   1.000
_cell.angle_alpha   90.00
_cell.angle_beta   90.00
_cell.angle_gamma   90.00
#
_symmetry.space_group_name_H-M   'P 1'
#
loop_
_entity.id
_entity.type
_entity.pdbx_description
1 polymer ?
#
loop_
_entity_poly.entity_id
_entity_poly.type
_entity_poly.pdbx_seq_one_letter_code
_entity_poly.pdbx_strand_id
1 'polypeptide(L)' 'MDSFFEKIGMPNVLSIAYPYGQFNAKIVNEALVQGYKLGFTINPGFVYQNSSPMTLNRMVIMPGKSLSKFKAMLSGRGYR' A
#
# COMPACT_ATOMS: atom_id res chain seq x y z
N MET A 1 -0.88 -17.47 19.80
CA MET A 1 -1.08 -18.43 18.69
C MET A 1 -0.21 -17.93 17.57
N ASP A 2 0.82 -18.66 17.19
CA ASP A 2 1.81 -18.15 16.23
C ASP A 2 1.15 -17.92 14.86
N SER A 3 1.44 -16.76 14.27
CA SER A 3 0.91 -16.40 12.95
C SER A 3 1.47 -17.34 11.87
N PHE A 4 0.77 -17.47 10.74
CA PHE A 4 1.27 -18.25 9.61
C PHE A 4 2.69 -17.82 9.18
N PHE A 5 2.97 -16.52 9.22
CA PHE A 5 4.26 -15.95 8.83
C PHE A 5 5.39 -16.34 9.79
N GLU A 6 5.13 -16.35 11.10
CA GLU A 6 6.11 -16.83 12.10
C GLU A 6 6.43 -18.32 11.89
N LYS A 7 5.42 -19.14 11.58
CA LYS A 7 5.60 -20.58 11.35
C LYS A 7 6.47 -20.90 10.14
N ILE A 8 6.50 -20.02 9.14
CA ILE A 8 7.36 -20.17 7.95
C ILE A 8 8.68 -19.39 8.08
N GLY A 9 9.00 -18.86 9.26
CA GLY A 9 10.25 -18.13 9.53
C GLY A 9 10.32 -16.76 8.86
N MET A 10 9.18 -16.16 8.51
CA MET A 10 9.16 -14.80 7.98
C MET A 10 9.40 -13.77 9.09
N PRO A 11 10.12 -12.67 8.78
CA PRO A 11 10.26 -11.56 9.71
C PRO A 11 8.90 -10.94 10.00
N ASN A 12 8.80 -10.23 11.12
CA ASN A 12 7.57 -9.55 11.53
C ASN A 12 7.04 -8.65 10.39
N VAL A 13 5.81 -8.93 9.95
CA VAL A 13 5.20 -8.26 8.80
C VAL A 13 4.67 -6.89 9.23
N LEU A 14 5.35 -5.83 8.80
CA LEU A 14 5.00 -4.46 9.19
C LEU A 14 3.99 -3.79 8.24
N SER A 15 3.66 -4.41 7.11
CA SER A 15 2.87 -3.78 6.05
C SER A 15 1.69 -4.64 5.60
N ILE A 16 0.57 -4.00 5.25
CA ILE A 16 -0.62 -4.63 4.69
C ILE A 16 -1.04 -3.94 3.39
N ALA A 17 -1.46 -4.71 2.40
CA ALA A 17 -2.13 -4.18 1.20
C ALA A 17 -3.62 -4.55 1.27
N TYR A 18 -4.50 -3.54 1.30
CA TYR A 18 -5.92 -3.80 1.37
C TYR A 18 -6.41 -4.44 0.07
N PRO A 19 -7.13 -5.57 0.13
CA PRO A 19 -7.72 -6.19 -1.06
C PRO A 19 -8.58 -5.19 -1.82
N TYR A 20 -8.30 -5.01 -3.12
CA TYR A 20 -8.96 -4.01 -3.96
C TYR A 20 -8.91 -2.56 -3.42
N GLY A 21 -7.97 -2.28 -2.50
CA GLY A 21 -7.87 -1.01 -1.78
C GLY A 21 -9.04 -0.69 -0.85
N GLN A 22 -9.89 -1.66 -0.52
CA GLN A 22 -11.07 -1.46 0.31
C GLN A 22 -10.70 -1.53 1.79
N PHE A 23 -11.02 -0.47 2.54
CA PHE A 23 -10.79 -0.40 3.98
C PHE A 23 -11.86 0.47 4.64
N ASN A 24 -11.97 0.36 5.97
CA ASN A 24 -12.72 1.28 6.81
C ASN A 24 -11.99 1.44 8.14
N ALA A 25 -12.51 2.31 9.03
CA ALA A 25 -11.89 2.57 10.32
C ALA A 25 -11.71 1.31 11.18
N LYS A 26 -12.67 0.39 11.16
CA LYS A 26 -12.58 -0.88 11.90
C LYS A 26 -11.40 -1.74 11.42
N ILE A 27 -11.25 -1.88 10.10
CA ILE A 27 -10.14 -2.64 9.48
C ILE A 27 -8.79 -1.99 9.79
N VAL A 28 -8.70 -0.66 9.71
CA VAL A 28 -7.45 0.07 10.02
C VAL A 28 -7.07 -0.11 11.48
N ASN A 29 -8.03 -0.01 12.40
CA ASN A 29 -7.79 -0.18 13.83
C ASN A 29 -7.32 -1.61 14.15
N GLU A 30 -7.95 -2.62 13.57
CA GLU A 30 -7.52 -4.01 13.76
C GLU A 30 -6.09 -4.21 13.26
N ALA A 31 -5.74 -3.69 12.08
CA ALA A 31 -4.38 -3.78 11.55
C ALA A 31 -3.36 -3.11 12.49
N LEU A 32 -3.68 -1.95 13.08
CA LEU A 32 -2.81 -1.31 14.05
C LEU A 32 -2.60 -2.17 15.31
N VAL A 33 -3.67 -2.80 15.83
CA VAL A 33 -3.60 -3.70 17.00
C VAL A 33 -2.72 -4.92 16.71
N GLN A 34 -2.77 -5.45 15.50
CA GLN A 34 -1.92 -6.56 15.05
C GLN A 34 -0.46 -6.15 14.77
N GLY A 35 -0.12 -4.87 14.93
CA GLY A 35 1.26 -4.37 14.84
C GLY A 35 1.67 -3.85 13.47
N TYR A 36 0.78 -3.84 12.47
CA TYR A 36 1.05 -3.24 11.17
C TYR A 36 1.32 -1.74 11.31
N LYS A 37 2.26 -1.22 10.51
CA LYS A 37 2.71 0.17 10.52
C LYS A 37 2.42 0.91 9.22
N LEU A 38 2.25 0.17 8.11
CA LEU A 38 1.98 0.71 6.79
C LEU A 38 0.80 -0.02 6.14
N GLY A 39 -0.14 0.73 5.56
CA GLY A 39 -1.32 0.22 4.87
C GLY A 39 -1.42 0.79 3.46
N PHE A 40 -1.51 -0.06 2.44
CA PHE A 40 -1.53 0.34 1.03
C PHE A 40 -2.92 0.18 0.40
N THR A 41 -3.42 1.25 -0.21
CA THR A 41 -4.70 1.31 -0.96
C THR A 41 -4.47 1.16 -2.46
N ILE A 42 -5.50 1.31 -3.30
CA ILE A 42 -5.32 1.49 -4.77
C ILE A 42 -5.61 2.92 -5.22
N ASN A 43 -5.76 3.86 -4.27
CA ASN A 43 -6.01 5.24 -4.59
C ASN A 43 -4.80 5.82 -5.34
N PRO A 44 -5.01 6.47 -6.49
CA PRO A 44 -3.91 6.99 -7.28
C PRO A 44 -3.27 8.19 -6.58
N GLY A 45 -1.94 8.24 -6.58
CA GLY A 45 -1.22 9.41 -6.11
C GLY A 45 0.15 9.09 -5.53
N PHE A 46 0.89 10.15 -5.23
CA PHE A 46 2.13 10.08 -4.48
C PHE A 46 1.87 9.98 -2.98
N VAL A 47 2.86 9.48 -2.27
CA VAL A 47 2.94 9.46 -0.81
C VAL A 47 3.95 10.53 -0.39
N TYR A 48 3.60 11.28 0.65
CA TYR A 48 4.41 12.34 1.24
C TYR A 48 4.63 12.06 2.74
N GLN A 49 5.56 12.77 3.38
CA GLN A 49 5.91 12.54 4.80
C GLN A 49 4.72 12.67 5.76
N ASN A 50 3.73 13.49 5.43
CA ASN A 50 2.51 13.69 6.22
C ASN A 50 1.33 12.80 5.77
N SER A 51 1.54 11.87 4.84
CA SER A 51 0.49 10.93 4.42
C SER A 51 0.15 9.98 5.56
N SER A 52 -1.15 9.68 5.72
CA SER A 52 -1.62 8.71 6.71
C SER A 52 -0.96 7.34 6.46
N PRO A 53 -0.16 6.81 7.42
CA PRO A 53 0.64 5.59 7.21
C PRO A 53 -0.20 4.36 6.86
N MET A 54 -1.44 4.30 7.34
CA MET A 54 -2.34 3.18 7.13
C MET A 54 -3.25 3.33 5.92
N THR A 55 -3.10 4.39 5.12
CA THR A 55 -3.94 4.62 3.93
C THR A 55 -3.13 5.20 2.78
N LEU A 56 -1.95 4.62 2.52
CA LEU A 56 -1.00 5.09 1.51
C LEU A 56 -1.56 4.87 0.09
N ASN A 57 -1.37 5.87 -0.75
CA ASN A 57 -1.69 5.81 -2.18
C ASN A 57 -0.74 4.84 -2.91
N ARG A 58 -1.17 4.34 -4.07
CA ARG A 58 -0.33 3.57 -4.99
C ARG A 58 -0.54 4.01 -6.43
N MET A 59 0.50 3.86 -7.24
CA MET A 59 0.41 4.01 -8.69
C MET A 59 0.01 2.66 -9.31
N VAL A 60 -1.23 2.55 -9.77
CA VAL A 60 -1.69 1.34 -10.47
C VAL A 60 -1.10 1.29 -11.87
N ILE A 61 -0.37 0.21 -12.17
CA ILE A 61 0.22 -0.03 -13.47
C ILE A 61 -0.75 -0.85 -14.32
N MET A 62 -1.53 -0.15 -15.14
CA MET A 62 -2.44 -0.80 -16.09
C MET A 62 -1.70 -1.49 -17.23
N PRO A 63 -2.24 -2.58 -17.79
CA PRO A 63 -1.73 -3.21 -19.01
C PRO A 63 -1.59 -2.20 -20.16
N GLY A 64 -0.63 -2.46 -21.07
CA GLY A 64 -0.43 -1.63 -22.26
C GLY A 64 0.27 -0.28 -22.01
N LYS A 65 0.77 -0.02 -20.79
CA LYS A 65 1.60 1.16 -20.52
C LYS A 65 2.99 0.99 -21.15
N SER A 66 3.38 1.94 -22.01
CA SER A 66 4.74 2.01 -22.52
C SER A 66 5.71 2.41 -21.41
N LEU A 67 7.00 2.08 -21.60
CA LEU A 67 8.07 2.51 -20.70
C LEU A 67 8.12 4.04 -20.54
N SER A 68 7.85 4.80 -21.60
CA SER A 68 7.79 6.28 -21.54
C SER A 68 6.66 6.77 -20.64
N LYS A 69 5.46 6.19 -20.75
CA LYS A 69 4.32 6.50 -19.88
C LYS A 69 4.60 6.10 -18.43
N PHE A 70 5.23 4.95 -18.20
CA PHE A 70 5.65 4.51 -16.86
C PHE A 70 6.63 5.51 -16.22
N LYS A 71 7.68 5.93 -16.95
CA LYS A 71 8.63 6.95 -16.49
C LYS A 71 7.96 8.30 -16.18
N ALA A 72 6.98 8.71 -17.00
CA ALA A 72 6.21 9.92 -16.76
C ALA A 72 5.39 9.85 -15.46
N MET A 73 4.80 8.68 -15.16
CA MET A 73 4.08 8.45 -13.89
C MET A 73 5.00 8.59 -12.68
N LEU A 74 6.18 7.97 -12.70
CA LEU A 74 7.14 8.04 -11.58
C LEU A 74 7.69 9.44 -11.31
N SER A 75 7.81 10.26 -12.36
CA SER A 75 8.33 11.64 -12.27
C SER A 75 7.26 12.68 -11.92
N GLY A 76 6.01 12.28 -11.71
CA GLY A 76 4.88 13.18 -11.43
C GLY A 76 4.39 13.97 -12.64
N ARG A 77 4.94 13.69 -13.84
CA ARG A 77 4.57 14.34 -15.09
C ARG A 77 3.43 13.64 -15.83
N GLY A 78 3.07 12.42 -15.43
CA GLY A 78 2.04 11.58 -16.08
C GLY A 78 0.62 11.73 -15.53
N TYR A 79 0.38 12.69 -14.63
CA TYR A 79 -0.93 12.97 -14.02
C TYR A 79 -1.37 14.45 -14.21
N ARG A 80 -0.73 15.17 -15.15
CA ARG A 80 -1.19 16.48 -15.64
C ARG A 80 -2.05 16.32 -16.88
#